data_AF-A0AAE0YSG7-F1
#
_entry.id   AF-A0AAE0YSG7-F1
#
_cell.length_a   1.000
_cell.length_b   1.000
_cell.length_c   1.000
_cell.angle_alpha   90.00
_cell.angle_beta   90.00
_cell.angle_gamma   90.00
#
_symmetry.space_group_name_H-M   'P 1'
#
loop_
_entity.id
_entity.type
_entity.pdbx_description
1 polymer ?
#
loop_
_entity_poly.entity_id
_entity_poly.type
_entity_poly.pdbx_seq_one_letter_code
_entity_poly.pdbx_strand_id
1 'polypeptide(L)'
;MAERSYPYIWLLCIALVSLYSVMPPALGARIRRVVGGDPLAIGAWPWLVSLNFLEKHAYLELQGLNHLCGGTLVAPQWVLTAAHCVHYASGSVHLGQPHNWQAVLGEYNRRVTEDTEQIIGVHSIHVHPGYSLDPNLTKDIALLRLETPATLTDVVQPIDLDTSRDIPPATLCEAAGWGQHTSDAEDKHQYGNGTYVPHVVTVQCVAQETCSSAYNNLWPLIDENVICFNSDHQKDACKGDSGGPLVCRNEQNKLAVTGIVSVGLGCALEDYPGVYTRVANFRQWIMQKINTYDAGQVVYRNIVEYRMTFGKKHKGVVEKVGQNPSFSLAVPHGEFTGTWFS
;
A
#
# COMPACT_ATOMS: atom_id res chain seq x y z
N MET A 1 59.13 25.62 69.56
CA MET A 1 58.55 24.28 69.44
C MET A 1 58.84 23.80 68.04
N ALA A 2 59.84 22.94 67.94
CA ALA A 2 60.25 22.26 66.72
C ALA A 2 59.83 20.81 66.88
N GLU A 3 59.25 20.20 65.86
CA GLU A 3 59.59 18.83 65.48
C GLU A 3 59.28 18.59 64.00
N ARG A 4 60.33 18.14 63.31
CA ARG A 4 60.37 17.63 61.93
C ARG A 4 59.58 16.30 61.87
N SER A 5 59.04 15.83 60.75
CA SER A 5 59.81 15.09 59.72
C SER A 5 58.94 14.67 58.51
N TYR A 6 59.51 14.90 57.33
CA TYR A 6 59.35 14.35 55.95
C TYR A 6 59.02 12.82 55.82
N PRO A 7 58.83 12.22 54.60
CA PRO A 7 58.21 12.66 53.32
C PRO A 7 57.57 11.53 52.41
N TYR A 8 57.09 11.93 51.21
CA TYR A 8 56.92 11.20 49.93
C TYR A 8 56.23 9.82 49.87
N ILE A 9 55.22 9.68 48.99
CA ILE A 9 55.28 8.88 47.72
C ILE A 9 53.88 8.86 47.07
N TRP A 10 53.86 9.33 45.82
CA TRP A 10 52.97 9.04 44.69
C TRP A 10 51.88 7.96 44.85
N LEU A 11 50.63 8.27 44.47
CA LEU A 11 49.97 7.74 43.26
C LEU A 11 48.49 8.16 43.19
N LEU A 12 48.09 8.55 41.97
CA LEU A 12 46.71 8.74 41.53
C LEU A 12 45.81 7.57 41.92
N CYS A 13 44.61 7.86 42.43
CA CYS A 13 43.41 7.10 42.08
C CYS A 13 42.16 7.97 42.26
N ILE A 14 41.51 8.21 41.12
CA ILE A 14 40.25 8.89 40.94
C ILE A 14 39.15 8.13 41.69
N ALA A 15 38.47 8.79 42.64
CA ALA A 15 37.20 8.31 43.20
C ALA A 15 36.06 9.19 42.67
N LEU A 16 35.79 9.09 41.37
CA LEU A 16 34.47 9.40 40.82
C LEU A 16 33.67 8.09 40.93
N VAL A 17 33.02 7.88 42.07
CA VAL A 17 31.95 6.88 42.14
C VAL A 17 30.77 7.47 41.41
N SER A 18 30.69 7.06 40.15
CA SER A 18 29.54 7.11 39.26
C SER A 18 28.23 6.88 40.03
N LEU A 19 27.41 7.92 40.10
CA LEU A 19 25.95 7.77 40.10
C LEU A 19 25.58 7.10 38.76
N TYR A 20 25.68 5.78 38.71
CA TYR A 20 24.89 5.01 37.76
C TYR A 20 23.44 5.23 38.18
N SER A 21 22.78 6.16 37.47
CA SER A 21 21.36 6.08 37.25
C SER A 21 21.05 4.63 36.89
N VAL A 22 20.43 3.92 37.83
CA VAL A 22 19.77 2.65 37.56
C VAL A 22 18.64 3.03 36.61
N MET A 23 18.96 3.05 35.32
CA MET A 23 17.94 2.92 34.30
C MET A 23 17.18 1.65 34.68
N PRO A 24 15.84 1.70 34.83
CA PRO A 24 15.08 0.47 34.94
C PRO A 24 15.52 -0.43 33.80
N PRO A 25 15.68 -1.74 34.03
CA PRO A 25 16.00 -2.65 32.94
C PRO A 25 14.99 -2.33 31.85
N ALA A 26 15.50 -1.90 30.67
CA ALA A 26 14.69 -1.82 29.48
C ALA A 26 13.86 -3.10 29.48
N LEU A 27 12.53 -2.97 29.38
CA LEU A 27 11.66 -4.13 29.21
C LEU A 27 12.26 -4.89 28.03
N GLY A 28 13.07 -5.89 28.34
CA GLY A 28 13.58 -6.83 27.38
C GLY A 28 12.38 -7.68 27.08
N ALA A 29 11.53 -7.18 26.18
CA ALA A 29 10.58 -8.00 25.46
C ALA A 29 11.38 -9.25 25.07
N ARG A 30 10.98 -10.39 25.62
CA ARG A 30 11.64 -11.65 25.34
C ARG A 30 11.24 -12.02 23.91
N ILE A 31 11.93 -11.46 22.93
CA ILE A 31 11.66 -11.71 21.51
C ILE A 31 11.87 -13.21 21.25
N ARG A 32 10.77 -13.95 21.12
CA ARG A 32 10.74 -15.34 20.68
C ARG A 32 9.96 -15.42 19.36
N ARG A 33 10.70 -15.61 18.24
CA ARG A 33 10.41 -16.33 16.95
C ARG A 33 9.01 -16.20 16.30
N VAL A 34 8.78 -16.08 14.98
CA VAL A 34 9.52 -16.18 13.69
C VAL A 34 8.66 -15.45 12.62
N VAL A 35 9.21 -15.14 11.45
CA VAL A 35 8.45 -14.66 10.27
C VAL A 35 8.07 -15.86 9.40
N GLY A 36 6.80 -15.94 8.99
CA GLY A 36 6.27 -17.15 8.39
C GLY A 36 4.93 -16.95 7.70
N GLY A 37 4.80 -17.66 6.60
CA GLY A 37 3.56 -17.98 5.91
C GLY A 37 3.76 -19.33 5.22
N ASP A 38 2.71 -19.91 4.69
CA ASP A 38 2.83 -21.10 3.86
C ASP A 38 2.95 -20.64 2.39
N PRO A 39 3.80 -21.27 1.55
CA PRO A 39 3.84 -20.95 0.13
C PRO A 39 2.44 -21.05 -0.46
N LEU A 40 2.02 -20.03 -1.20
CA LEU A 40 0.75 -20.09 -1.88
C LEU A 40 0.77 -21.18 -2.95
N ALA A 41 -0.39 -21.79 -3.18
CA ALA A 41 -0.60 -22.57 -4.38
C ALA A 41 -0.67 -21.63 -5.59
N ILE A 42 -0.10 -22.05 -6.72
CA ILE A 42 -0.13 -21.30 -7.98
C ILE A 42 -1.58 -20.94 -8.33
N GLY A 43 -1.84 -19.67 -8.61
CA GLY A 43 -3.17 -19.18 -8.99
C GLY A 43 -4.18 -19.07 -7.86
N ALA A 44 -3.84 -19.39 -6.60
CA ALA A 44 -4.79 -19.33 -5.48
C ALA A 44 -5.27 -17.90 -5.17
N TRP A 45 -4.46 -16.90 -5.50
CA TRP A 45 -4.73 -15.48 -5.26
C TRP A 45 -4.67 -14.70 -6.59
N PRO A 46 -5.67 -14.86 -7.47
CA PRO A 46 -5.64 -14.28 -8.81
C PRO A 46 -5.72 -12.74 -8.83
N TRP A 47 -6.01 -12.12 -7.68
CA TRP A 47 -5.99 -10.67 -7.48
C TRP A 47 -4.65 -10.13 -6.98
N LEU A 48 -3.70 -10.99 -6.62
CA LEU A 48 -2.40 -10.57 -6.09
C LEU A 48 -1.57 -9.93 -7.20
N VAL A 49 -1.00 -8.75 -6.93
CA VAL A 49 -0.20 -7.98 -7.89
C VAL A 49 1.17 -7.70 -7.29
N SER A 50 2.22 -7.95 -8.06
CA SER A 50 3.56 -7.46 -7.78
C SER A 50 3.74 -6.07 -8.39
N LEU A 51 3.92 -5.03 -7.57
CA LEU A 51 4.24 -3.70 -8.05
C LEU A 51 5.75 -3.54 -8.18
N ASN A 52 6.20 -3.54 -9.43
CA ASN A 52 7.59 -3.36 -9.79
C ASN A 52 7.90 -1.87 -9.98
N PHE A 53 8.97 -1.42 -9.33
CA PHE A 53 9.51 -0.08 -9.53
C PHE A 53 10.78 -0.16 -10.37
N LEU A 54 10.86 0.65 -11.42
CA LEU A 54 11.84 0.53 -12.50
C LEU A 54 13.07 1.43 -12.32
N GLU A 55 13.01 2.35 -11.36
CA GLU A 55 14.12 3.25 -11.05
C GLU A 55 14.95 2.75 -9.87
N LYS A 56 16.11 3.35 -9.66
CA LYS A 56 16.99 2.98 -8.54
C LYS A 56 16.30 3.18 -7.20
N HIS A 57 16.38 2.15 -6.38
CA HIS A 57 15.82 2.14 -5.03
C HIS A 57 16.67 1.24 -4.15
N ALA A 58 17.08 1.73 -2.97
CA ALA A 58 18.03 1.03 -2.11
C ALA A 58 17.57 -0.39 -1.72
N TYR A 59 16.27 -0.60 -1.49
CA TYR A 59 15.71 -1.92 -1.22
C TYR A 59 15.84 -2.87 -2.43
N LEU A 60 15.63 -2.37 -3.64
CA LEU A 60 15.66 -3.17 -4.86
C LEU A 60 17.09 -3.53 -5.25
N GLU A 61 18.05 -2.62 -5.03
CA GLU A 61 19.46 -2.90 -5.25
C GLU A 61 19.96 -4.06 -4.37
N LEU A 62 19.43 -4.18 -3.15
CA LEU A 62 19.75 -5.27 -2.24
C LEU A 62 19.00 -6.56 -2.59
N GLN A 63 17.77 -6.45 -3.08
CA GLN A 63 16.95 -7.60 -3.47
C GLN A 63 17.37 -8.22 -4.82
N GLY A 64 17.92 -7.42 -5.73
CA GLY A 64 18.22 -7.84 -7.10
C GLY A 64 16.97 -8.14 -7.94
N LEU A 65 15.81 -7.61 -7.56
CA LEU A 65 14.52 -7.73 -8.24
C LEU A 65 13.83 -6.36 -8.24
N ASN A 66 12.80 -6.19 -9.08
CA ASN A 66 12.10 -4.91 -9.22
C ASN A 66 10.87 -4.76 -8.30
N HIS A 67 10.43 -5.84 -7.66
CA HIS A 67 9.27 -5.82 -6.76
C HIS A 67 9.54 -4.95 -5.53
N LEU A 68 8.76 -3.88 -5.38
CA LEU A 68 8.88 -2.96 -4.26
C LEU A 68 7.69 -3.08 -3.28
N CYS A 69 6.48 -3.28 -3.81
CA CYS A 69 5.26 -3.40 -3.02
C CYS A 69 4.33 -4.45 -3.61
N GLY A 70 3.38 -4.91 -2.80
CA GLY A 70 2.19 -5.61 -3.25
C GLY A 70 1.10 -4.66 -3.76
N GLY A 71 0.13 -5.25 -4.44
CA GLY A 71 -1.11 -4.60 -4.83
C GLY A 71 -2.23 -5.62 -4.98
N THR A 72 -3.44 -5.12 -5.17
CA THR A 72 -4.65 -5.93 -5.33
C THR A 72 -5.41 -5.50 -6.57
N LEU A 73 -5.66 -6.40 -7.51
CA LEU A 73 -6.55 -6.13 -8.63
C LEU A 73 -8.00 -6.03 -8.12
N VAL A 74 -8.61 -4.86 -8.27
CA VAL A 74 -10.00 -4.59 -7.80
C VAL A 74 -10.97 -4.33 -8.96
N ALA A 75 -10.44 -4.06 -10.15
CA ALA A 75 -11.15 -4.10 -11.42
C ALA A 75 -10.12 -4.32 -12.55
N PRO A 76 -10.51 -4.71 -13.78
CA PRO A 76 -9.56 -5.11 -14.82
C PRO A 76 -8.43 -4.09 -15.11
N GLN A 77 -8.66 -2.80 -14.93
CA GLN A 77 -7.66 -1.75 -15.15
C GLN A 77 -7.21 -1.04 -13.86
N TRP A 78 -7.54 -1.57 -12.68
CA TRP A 78 -7.38 -0.88 -11.41
C TRP A 78 -6.74 -1.74 -10.34
N VAL A 79 -5.58 -1.30 -9.87
CA VAL A 79 -4.85 -1.92 -8.76
C VAL A 79 -4.92 -1.03 -7.53
N LEU A 80 -5.34 -1.60 -6.42
CA LEU A 80 -5.36 -1.01 -5.09
C LEU A 80 -4.03 -1.30 -4.38
N THR A 81 -3.45 -0.30 -3.72
CA THR A 81 -2.21 -0.44 -2.93
C THR A 81 -2.14 0.64 -1.84
N ALA A 82 -1.07 0.66 -1.06
CA ALA A 82 -0.82 1.67 -0.05
C ALA A 82 -0.28 2.97 -0.70
N ALA A 83 -0.63 4.12 -0.11
CA ALA A 83 -0.12 5.41 -0.60
C ALA A 83 1.39 5.52 -0.43
N HIS A 84 1.95 5.02 0.68
CA HIS A 84 3.39 5.10 0.95
C HIS A 84 4.25 4.38 -0.10
N CYS A 85 3.71 3.39 -0.81
CA CYS A 85 4.40 2.70 -1.89
C CYS A 85 4.71 3.66 -3.05
N VAL A 86 3.76 4.52 -3.40
CA VAL A 86 3.80 5.40 -4.57
C VAL A 86 3.94 6.88 -4.21
N HIS A 87 4.02 7.20 -2.92
CA HIS A 87 4.10 8.56 -2.42
C HIS A 87 4.86 8.60 -1.09
N TYR A 88 6.06 9.16 -1.12
CA TYR A 88 6.80 9.47 0.10
C TYR A 88 6.83 10.98 0.29
N ALA A 89 6.35 11.45 1.45
CA ALA A 89 6.22 12.88 1.74
C ALA A 89 7.58 13.59 1.95
N SER A 90 8.68 12.84 2.11
CA SER A 90 10.03 13.39 2.32
C SER A 90 11.09 12.74 1.42
N GLY A 91 11.30 13.31 0.23
CA GLY A 91 12.57 13.17 -0.50
C GLY A 91 12.67 12.08 -1.58
N SER A 92 11.74 11.14 -1.69
CA SER A 92 11.72 10.15 -2.79
C SER A 92 10.99 10.70 -4.02
N VAL A 93 11.64 11.64 -4.74
CA VAL A 93 11.05 12.46 -5.83
C VAL A 93 10.41 11.63 -6.97
N HIS A 94 10.76 10.34 -7.10
CA HIS A 94 10.40 9.52 -8.26
C HIS A 94 9.30 8.47 -8.02
N LEU A 95 8.88 8.21 -6.77
CA LEU A 95 7.85 7.21 -6.49
C LEU A 95 6.47 7.62 -7.04
N GLY A 96 6.20 8.92 -7.15
CA GLY A 96 4.92 9.44 -7.65
C GLY A 96 4.78 9.43 -9.18
N GLN A 97 5.76 8.92 -9.92
CA GLN A 97 5.78 8.96 -11.38
C GLN A 97 5.25 7.65 -11.99
N PRO A 98 4.11 7.66 -12.71
CA PRO A 98 3.50 6.44 -13.25
C PRO A 98 4.43 5.61 -14.14
N HIS A 99 5.26 6.24 -14.96
CA HIS A 99 6.19 5.57 -15.87
C HIS A 99 7.31 4.78 -15.17
N ASN A 100 7.49 4.98 -13.87
CA ASN A 100 8.44 4.21 -13.07
C ASN A 100 7.83 2.93 -12.50
N TRP A 101 6.56 2.64 -12.78
CA TRP A 101 5.84 1.51 -12.21
C TRP A 101 5.29 0.56 -13.26
N GLN A 102 5.35 -0.72 -12.94
CA GLN A 102 4.66 -1.80 -13.63
C GLN A 102 3.90 -2.67 -12.64
N ALA A 103 2.71 -3.09 -13.01
CA ALA A 103 1.97 -4.14 -12.32
C ALA A 103 2.25 -5.47 -13.02
N VAL A 104 2.72 -6.47 -12.27
CA VAL A 104 2.83 -7.85 -12.72
C VAL A 104 1.70 -8.65 -12.08
N LEU A 105 0.74 -9.07 -12.89
CA LEU A 105 -0.39 -9.91 -12.49
C LEU A 105 -0.14 -11.35 -12.91
N GLY A 106 -0.70 -12.33 -12.19
CA GLY A 106 -0.47 -13.75 -12.47
C GLY A 106 0.96 -14.21 -12.14
N GLU A 107 1.72 -13.36 -11.44
CA GLU A 107 3.08 -13.65 -10.95
C GLU A 107 3.03 -14.72 -9.84
N TYR A 108 3.94 -15.69 -9.92
CA TYR A 108 4.18 -16.62 -8.83
C TYR A 108 5.66 -16.60 -8.44
N ASN A 109 6.58 -16.96 -9.32
CA ASN A 109 8.02 -16.97 -9.02
C ASN A 109 8.80 -15.85 -9.69
N ARG A 110 9.11 -14.79 -8.92
CA ARG A 110 9.71 -13.53 -9.41
C ARG A 110 11.11 -13.65 -10.04
N ARG A 111 11.70 -14.85 -10.09
CA ARG A 111 13.00 -15.13 -10.72
C ARG A 111 12.89 -15.76 -12.10
N VAL A 112 11.72 -16.25 -12.46
CA VAL A 112 11.48 -16.92 -13.74
C VAL A 112 10.29 -16.26 -14.40
N THR A 113 10.24 -16.30 -15.72
CA THR A 113 9.03 -15.93 -16.45
C THR A 113 8.23 -17.20 -16.65
N GLU A 114 7.03 -17.21 -16.12
CA GLU A 114 5.99 -18.20 -16.35
C GLU A 114 5.08 -17.66 -17.49
N ASP A 115 4.29 -18.53 -18.13
CA ASP A 115 3.43 -18.12 -19.26
C ASP A 115 2.12 -17.46 -18.78
N THR A 116 2.03 -17.12 -17.50
CA THR A 116 0.84 -16.62 -16.81
C THR A 116 0.84 -15.10 -16.63
N GLU A 117 2.01 -14.48 -16.72
CA GLU A 117 2.25 -13.13 -16.26
C GLU A 117 1.75 -12.11 -17.25
N GLN A 118 1.11 -11.07 -16.71
CA GLN A 118 0.75 -9.89 -17.45
C GLN A 118 1.52 -8.72 -16.85
N ILE A 119 2.51 -8.23 -17.58
CA ILE A 119 3.30 -7.04 -17.21
C ILE A 119 2.64 -5.84 -17.86
N ILE A 120 2.03 -4.97 -17.05
CA ILE A 120 1.26 -3.81 -17.54
C ILE A 120 1.80 -2.54 -16.89
N GLY A 121 2.11 -1.53 -17.70
CA GLY A 121 2.53 -0.22 -17.22
C GLY A 121 1.43 0.51 -16.44
N VAL A 122 1.82 1.48 -15.61
CA VAL A 122 0.88 2.32 -14.88
C VAL A 122 0.65 3.64 -15.64
N HIS A 123 -0.61 3.91 -15.99
CA HIS A 123 -1.04 5.13 -16.66
C HIS A 123 -1.13 6.32 -15.71
N SER A 124 -1.73 6.11 -14.54
CA SER A 124 -1.93 7.17 -13.55
C SER A 124 -1.95 6.62 -12.12
N ILE A 125 -1.42 7.42 -11.19
CA ILE A 125 -1.40 7.14 -9.77
C ILE A 125 -2.36 8.11 -9.08
N HIS A 126 -3.24 7.57 -8.24
CA HIS A 126 -4.22 8.33 -7.47
C HIS A 126 -4.04 8.06 -5.98
N VAL A 127 -3.24 8.90 -5.33
CA VAL A 127 -3.11 8.91 -3.87
C VAL A 127 -4.36 9.52 -3.25
N HIS A 128 -4.84 8.97 -2.14
CA HIS A 128 -5.95 9.57 -1.42
C HIS A 128 -5.57 10.99 -0.96
N PRO A 129 -6.40 12.03 -1.20
CA PRO A 129 -6.02 13.43 -0.96
C PRO A 129 -5.81 13.76 0.53
N GLY A 130 -6.35 12.93 1.42
CA GLY A 130 -6.13 13.04 2.85
C GLY A 130 -4.97 12.20 3.38
N TYR A 131 -4.19 11.53 2.53
CA TYR A 131 -2.99 10.82 2.97
C TYR A 131 -2.02 11.81 3.61
N SER A 132 -1.61 11.51 4.84
CA SER A 132 -0.58 12.27 5.55
C SER A 132 0.34 11.32 6.29
N LEU A 133 1.56 11.77 6.52
CA LEU A 133 2.53 11.17 7.44
C LEU A 133 2.78 12.06 8.68
N ASP A 134 2.29 13.30 8.66
CA ASP A 134 2.52 14.32 9.70
C ASP A 134 1.17 14.96 10.13
N PRO A 135 0.83 14.96 11.44
CA PRO A 135 1.51 14.26 12.52
C PRO A 135 1.30 12.74 12.46
N ASN A 136 0.40 12.25 11.60
CA ASN A 136 0.05 10.83 11.57
C ASN A 136 -0.08 10.20 10.20
N LEU A 137 0.26 8.90 10.15
CA LEU A 137 -0.12 8.00 9.07
C LEU A 137 -1.63 7.82 9.09
N THR A 138 -2.30 8.46 8.13
CA THR A 138 -3.74 8.31 7.94
C THR A 138 -4.03 8.17 6.46
N LYS A 139 -5.05 7.38 6.13
CA LYS A 139 -5.55 7.21 4.74
C LYS A 139 -4.44 6.76 3.79
N ASP A 140 -3.66 5.77 4.23
CA ASP A 140 -2.59 5.15 3.46
C ASP A 140 -3.15 4.22 2.38
N ILE A 141 -3.66 4.83 1.31
CA ILE A 141 -4.31 4.16 0.19
C ILE A 141 -4.07 4.91 -1.12
N ALA A 142 -3.79 4.15 -2.17
CA ALA A 142 -3.67 4.63 -3.53
C ALA A 142 -4.34 3.68 -4.53
N LEU A 143 -4.76 4.24 -5.66
CA LEU A 143 -5.23 3.49 -6.83
C LEU A 143 -4.32 3.76 -8.02
N LEU A 144 -3.90 2.67 -8.67
CA LEU A 144 -3.09 2.69 -9.86
C LEU A 144 -3.99 2.28 -11.02
N ARG A 145 -4.10 3.15 -12.02
CA ARG A 145 -4.77 2.82 -13.27
C ARG A 145 -3.74 2.24 -14.23
N LEU A 146 -3.98 1.04 -14.73
CA LEU A 146 -3.10 0.37 -15.68
C LEU A 146 -3.23 1.00 -17.08
N GLU A 147 -2.19 0.93 -17.91
CA GLU A 147 -2.22 1.41 -19.29
C GLU A 147 -3.27 0.69 -20.14
N THR A 148 -3.40 -0.62 -19.94
CA THR A 148 -4.43 -1.46 -20.55
C THR A 148 -5.15 -2.27 -19.49
N PRO A 149 -6.43 -2.61 -19.68
CA PRO A 149 -7.09 -3.60 -18.84
C PRO A 149 -6.35 -4.95 -18.89
N ALA A 150 -6.23 -5.61 -17.75
CA ALA A 150 -5.76 -6.98 -17.65
C ALA A 150 -6.73 -7.94 -18.36
N THR A 151 -6.18 -8.97 -18.99
CA THR A 151 -6.94 -10.09 -19.52
C THR A 151 -7.30 -11.02 -18.37
N LEU A 152 -8.59 -11.25 -18.15
CA LEU A 152 -9.03 -12.10 -17.04
C LEU A 152 -8.78 -13.58 -17.38
N THR A 153 -8.14 -14.30 -16.46
CA THR A 153 -7.77 -15.73 -16.58
C THR A 153 -7.99 -16.43 -15.25
N ASP A 154 -7.75 -17.74 -15.16
CA ASP A 154 -7.88 -18.47 -13.88
C ASP A 154 -6.91 -17.98 -12.80
N VAL A 155 -5.81 -17.31 -13.20
CA VAL A 155 -4.79 -16.77 -12.30
C VAL A 155 -4.74 -15.24 -12.27
N VAL A 156 -5.66 -14.57 -12.99
CA VAL A 156 -5.81 -13.11 -13.01
C VAL A 156 -7.30 -12.74 -12.95
N GLN A 157 -7.76 -12.33 -11.76
CA GLN A 157 -9.14 -11.94 -11.50
C GLN A 157 -9.18 -10.83 -10.45
N PRO A 158 -10.08 -9.85 -10.58
CA PRO A 158 -10.29 -8.88 -9.51
C PRO A 158 -10.97 -9.53 -8.30
N ILE A 159 -10.72 -8.98 -7.12
CA ILE A 159 -11.46 -9.31 -5.88
C ILE A 159 -12.43 -8.19 -5.50
N ASP A 160 -13.54 -8.57 -4.87
CA ASP A 160 -14.53 -7.62 -4.36
C ASP A 160 -13.98 -6.78 -3.20
N LEU A 161 -14.39 -5.51 -3.13
CA LEU A 161 -14.12 -4.64 -1.98
C LEU A 161 -15.05 -4.98 -0.83
N ASP A 162 -14.50 -5.25 0.36
CA ASP A 162 -15.31 -5.53 1.54
C ASP A 162 -16.24 -4.36 1.85
N THR A 163 -17.49 -4.68 2.15
CA THR A 163 -18.54 -3.73 2.55
C THR A 163 -18.61 -3.55 4.06
N SER A 164 -18.10 -4.51 4.84
CA SER A 164 -18.21 -4.47 6.29
C SER A 164 -17.22 -3.48 6.87
N ARG A 165 -17.75 -2.48 7.57
CA ARG A 165 -16.92 -1.56 8.36
C ARG A 165 -16.54 -2.14 9.71
N ASP A 166 -17.33 -3.08 10.20
CA ASP A 166 -17.10 -3.74 11.47
C ASP A 166 -16.60 -5.16 11.22
N ILE A 167 -15.36 -5.41 11.62
CA ILE A 167 -14.73 -6.73 11.56
C ILE A 167 -14.60 -7.15 13.01
N PRO A 168 -15.38 -8.13 13.48
CA PRO A 168 -15.35 -8.52 14.88
C PRO A 168 -13.94 -8.91 15.31
N PRO A 169 -13.49 -8.52 16.52
CA PRO A 169 -12.28 -9.06 17.10
C PRO A 169 -12.31 -10.59 17.05
N ALA A 170 -11.13 -11.18 16.93
CA ALA A 170 -10.95 -12.62 16.73
C ALA A 170 -11.30 -13.17 15.33
N THR A 171 -11.82 -12.35 14.39
CA THR A 171 -12.04 -12.77 12.99
C THR A 171 -10.72 -13.14 12.33
N LEU A 172 -10.66 -14.33 11.72
CA LEU A 172 -9.51 -14.79 10.96
C LEU A 172 -9.56 -14.26 9.52
N CYS A 173 -8.45 -13.67 9.10
CA CYS A 173 -8.22 -13.15 7.77
C CYS A 173 -6.85 -13.61 7.28
N GLU A 174 -6.57 -13.42 5.99
CA GLU A 174 -5.33 -13.84 5.38
C GLU A 174 -4.66 -12.66 4.68
N ALA A 175 -3.34 -12.53 4.84
CA ALA A 175 -2.52 -11.60 4.06
C ALA A 175 -1.53 -12.41 3.22
N ALA A 176 -1.20 -11.91 2.04
CA ALA A 176 -0.25 -12.58 1.17
C ALA A 176 0.62 -11.60 0.37
N GLY A 177 1.83 -12.06 0.04
CA GLY A 177 2.79 -11.31 -0.76
C GLY A 177 4.15 -11.99 -0.82
N TRP A 178 5.14 -11.25 -1.31
CA TRP A 178 6.53 -11.70 -1.47
C TRP A 178 7.48 -11.05 -0.47
N GLY A 179 6.93 -10.59 0.65
CA GLY A 179 7.68 -9.95 1.71
C GLY A 179 8.75 -10.82 2.34
N GLN A 180 9.56 -10.18 3.17
CA GLN A 180 10.63 -10.83 3.92
C GLN A 180 10.08 -11.97 4.78
N HIS A 181 10.82 -13.08 4.81
CA HIS A 181 10.49 -14.29 5.58
C HIS A 181 11.27 -14.38 6.91
N THR A 182 11.97 -13.33 7.31
CA THR A 182 12.81 -13.27 8.53
C THR A 182 12.66 -11.91 9.20
N SER A 183 12.70 -11.85 10.54
CA SER A 183 12.43 -10.61 11.28
C SER A 183 13.64 -9.68 11.26
N ASP A 184 13.38 -8.37 11.35
CA ASP A 184 14.42 -7.33 11.45
C ASP A 184 15.41 -7.53 12.63
N ALA A 185 15.05 -8.38 13.60
CA ALA A 185 15.86 -8.69 14.78
C ALA A 185 16.93 -9.77 14.55
N GLU A 186 16.82 -10.61 13.51
CA GLU A 186 17.75 -11.72 13.29
C GLU A 186 19.03 -11.32 12.56
N ASP A 187 18.97 -10.34 11.63
CA ASP A 187 20.16 -9.87 10.94
C ASP A 187 19.96 -8.46 10.36
N LYS A 188 20.85 -7.55 10.73
CA LYS A 188 20.82 -6.14 10.29
C LYS A 188 21.12 -5.98 8.78
N HIS A 189 21.45 -7.08 8.10
CA HIS A 189 21.76 -7.15 6.68
C HIS A 189 20.61 -7.66 5.79
N GLN A 190 19.40 -7.88 6.31
CA GLN A 190 18.30 -8.51 5.56
C GLN A 190 17.41 -7.59 4.73
N TYR A 191 17.59 -6.27 4.79
CA TYR A 191 16.86 -5.34 3.92
C TYR A 191 17.04 -5.76 2.45
N GLY A 192 15.95 -6.13 1.76
CA GLY A 192 15.98 -6.70 0.41
C GLY A 192 15.81 -8.23 0.30
N ASN A 193 15.66 -9.00 1.38
CA ASN A 193 15.50 -10.46 1.32
C ASN A 193 14.03 -10.95 1.20
N GLY A 194 13.28 -10.44 0.21
CA GLY A 194 11.91 -10.92 -0.05
C GLY A 194 11.86 -12.35 -0.63
N THR A 195 10.77 -13.07 -0.41
CA THR A 195 10.59 -14.45 -0.91
C THR A 195 10.39 -14.52 -2.41
N TYR A 196 10.91 -15.54 -3.11
CA TYR A 196 10.72 -15.63 -4.57
C TYR A 196 9.30 -16.02 -4.97
N VAL A 197 8.65 -16.86 -4.17
CA VAL A 197 7.25 -17.27 -4.31
C VAL A 197 6.41 -16.61 -3.23
N PRO A 198 5.13 -16.29 -3.47
CA PRO A 198 4.33 -15.59 -2.50
C PRO A 198 3.92 -16.54 -1.38
N HIS A 199 3.81 -16.00 -0.17
CA HIS A 199 3.38 -16.72 1.01
C HIS A 199 2.10 -16.12 1.56
N VAL A 200 1.32 -16.94 2.26
CA VAL A 200 0.10 -16.51 2.95
C VAL A 200 0.24 -16.71 4.44
N VAL A 201 -0.24 -15.73 5.19
CA VAL A 201 -0.33 -15.77 6.65
C VAL A 201 -1.77 -15.58 7.09
N THR A 202 -2.24 -16.44 7.99
CA THR A 202 -3.49 -16.23 8.71
C THR A 202 -3.24 -15.32 9.91
N VAL A 203 -4.01 -14.25 9.99
CA VAL A 203 -3.96 -13.26 11.06
C VAL A 203 -5.36 -13.04 11.64
N GLN A 204 -5.42 -12.51 12.85
CA GLN A 204 -6.62 -12.35 13.63
C GLN A 204 -6.89 -10.87 13.92
N CYS A 205 -8.14 -10.43 13.71
CA CYS A 205 -8.53 -9.05 13.97
C CYS A 205 -8.39 -8.70 15.46
N VAL A 206 -7.76 -7.57 15.73
CA VAL A 206 -7.57 -7.01 17.07
C VAL A 206 -8.62 -5.93 17.32
N ALA A 207 -9.10 -5.82 18.56
CA ALA A 207 -10.00 -4.75 18.95
C ALA A 207 -9.35 -3.38 18.74
N GLN A 208 -10.14 -2.40 18.28
CA GLN A 208 -9.63 -1.08 17.93
C GLN A 208 -8.93 -0.41 19.13
N GLU A 209 -9.52 -0.53 20.33
CA GLU A 209 -8.97 0.05 21.56
C GLU A 209 -7.60 -0.56 21.88
N THR A 210 -7.46 -1.89 21.78
CA THR A 210 -6.19 -2.58 21.98
C THR A 210 -5.15 -2.13 20.96
N CYS A 211 -5.54 -1.99 19.70
CA CYS A 211 -4.62 -1.51 18.67
C CYS A 211 -4.18 -0.07 18.94
N SER A 212 -5.12 0.87 19.15
CA SER A 212 -4.78 2.26 19.45
C SER A 212 -3.90 2.35 20.70
N SER A 213 -4.20 1.58 21.76
CA SER A 213 -3.40 1.52 22.99
C SER A 213 -1.96 1.07 22.76
N ALA A 214 -1.72 0.10 21.87
CA ALA A 214 -0.37 -0.36 21.54
C ALA A 214 0.50 0.77 20.96
N TYR A 215 -0.09 1.65 20.15
CA TYR A 215 0.65 2.70 19.44
C TYR A 215 0.62 4.09 20.12
N ASN A 216 -0.17 4.29 21.18
CA ASN A 216 -0.41 5.59 21.82
C ASN A 216 0.86 6.41 22.18
N ASN A 217 1.97 5.75 22.54
CA ASN A 217 3.21 6.44 22.96
C ASN A 217 4.20 6.70 21.81
N LEU A 218 3.94 6.18 20.61
CA LEU A 218 4.83 6.26 19.46
C LEU A 218 4.16 7.01 18.31
N TRP A 219 2.96 6.57 17.99
CA TRP A 219 2.14 7.08 16.91
C TRP A 219 0.71 7.25 17.44
N PRO A 220 0.45 8.29 18.26
CA PRO A 220 -0.91 8.56 18.68
C PRO A 220 -1.73 8.79 17.41
N LEU A 221 -2.82 8.04 17.20
CA LEU A 221 -3.80 8.17 16.11
C LEU A 221 -3.76 7.08 15.04
N ILE A 222 -3.87 5.83 15.51
CA ILE A 222 -4.65 4.81 14.80
C ILE A 222 -6.12 5.22 14.89
N ASP A 223 -6.63 5.84 13.83
CA ASP A 223 -8.03 6.27 13.70
C ASP A 223 -8.92 5.15 13.14
N GLU A 224 -10.21 5.44 12.89
CA GLU A 224 -11.19 4.50 12.35
C GLU A 224 -10.86 3.97 10.93
N ASN A 225 -9.96 4.64 10.20
CA ASN A 225 -9.51 4.23 8.86
C ASN A 225 -8.48 3.12 8.91
N VAL A 226 -8.06 2.74 10.11
CA VAL A 226 -7.07 1.71 10.36
C VAL A 226 -7.77 0.51 11.01
N ILE A 227 -7.25 -0.66 10.70
CA ILE A 227 -7.64 -1.92 11.32
C ILE A 227 -6.37 -2.71 11.59
N CYS A 228 -6.33 -3.43 12.71
CA CYS A 228 -5.12 -4.10 13.14
C CYS A 228 -5.36 -5.59 13.27
N PHE A 229 -4.34 -6.34 12.90
CA PHE A 229 -4.35 -7.78 12.95
C PHE A 229 -3.10 -8.24 13.67
N ASN A 230 -3.24 -9.27 14.48
CA ASN A 230 -2.10 -9.96 15.06
C ASN A 230 -2.17 -11.42 14.62
N SER A 231 -1.04 -12.10 14.54
CA SER A 231 -1.08 -13.56 14.57
C SER A 231 -1.11 -14.04 16.02
N ASP A 232 -1.19 -15.35 16.22
CA ASP A 232 -0.90 -16.02 17.49
C ASP A 232 0.59 -15.90 17.88
N HIS A 233 1.14 -14.68 17.80
CA HIS A 233 2.47 -14.25 18.19
C HIS A 233 3.63 -14.90 17.41
N GLN A 234 3.38 -15.38 16.17
CA GLN A 234 4.32 -16.25 15.44
C GLN A 234 4.43 -16.02 13.92
N LYS A 235 3.60 -15.17 13.30
CA LYS A 235 3.59 -14.89 11.85
C LYS A 235 3.09 -13.46 11.56
N ASP A 236 3.55 -12.74 10.55
CA ASP A 236 3.00 -11.41 10.21
C ASP A 236 3.33 -11.03 8.77
N ALA A 237 2.59 -10.08 8.21
CA ALA A 237 2.98 -9.42 6.97
C ALA A 237 4.23 -8.57 7.21
N CYS A 238 5.17 -8.56 6.27
CA CYS A 238 6.47 -7.91 6.46
C CYS A 238 6.90 -7.06 5.26
N LYS A 239 8.10 -6.50 5.30
CA LYS A 239 8.63 -5.63 4.23
C LYS A 239 8.59 -6.36 2.89
N GLY A 240 7.95 -5.75 1.90
CA GLY A 240 7.66 -6.33 0.59
C GLY A 240 6.21 -6.83 0.44
N ASP A 241 5.48 -7.05 1.54
CA ASP A 241 4.03 -7.25 1.51
C ASP A 241 3.26 -5.92 1.52
N SER A 242 3.93 -4.80 1.83
CA SER A 242 3.37 -3.44 1.86
C SER A 242 2.54 -3.14 0.62
N GLY A 243 1.32 -2.63 0.81
CA GLY A 243 0.37 -2.38 -0.27
C GLY A 243 -0.39 -3.62 -0.76
N GLY A 244 -0.01 -4.81 -0.32
CA GLY A 244 -0.66 -6.07 -0.63
C GLY A 244 -2.02 -6.26 0.07
N PRO A 245 -2.81 -7.24 -0.39
CA PRO A 245 -4.14 -7.53 0.14
C PRO A 245 -4.10 -8.20 1.52
N LEU A 246 -4.99 -7.74 2.40
CA LEU A 246 -5.57 -8.56 3.47
C LEU A 246 -7.01 -8.91 3.08
N VAL A 247 -7.30 -10.20 3.00
CA VAL A 247 -8.63 -10.71 2.63
C VAL A 247 -9.31 -11.37 3.83
N CYS A 248 -10.58 -11.05 4.02
CA CYS A 248 -11.43 -11.71 4.99
C CYS A 248 -12.62 -12.35 4.26
N ARG A 249 -13.26 -13.32 4.91
CA ARG A 249 -14.56 -13.81 4.49
C ARG A 249 -15.63 -12.88 5.06
N ASN A 250 -16.47 -12.35 4.18
CA ASN A 250 -17.63 -11.55 4.60
C ASN A 250 -18.76 -12.43 5.15
N GLU A 251 -19.86 -11.81 5.59
CA GLU A 251 -21.05 -12.50 6.12
C GLU A 251 -21.66 -13.51 5.14
N GLN A 252 -21.45 -13.34 3.83
CA GLN A 252 -21.91 -14.26 2.79
C GLN A 252 -20.86 -15.33 2.44
N ASN A 253 -19.82 -15.49 3.28
CA ASN A 253 -18.72 -16.42 3.12
C ASN A 253 -17.90 -16.22 1.84
N LYS A 254 -17.95 -15.01 1.25
CA LYS A 254 -17.14 -14.63 0.08
C LYS A 254 -15.88 -13.90 0.51
N LEU A 255 -14.77 -14.16 -0.20
CA LEU A 255 -13.54 -13.41 -0.01
C LEU A 255 -13.72 -12.00 -0.54
N ALA A 256 -13.27 -11.03 0.24
CA ALA A 256 -13.20 -9.63 -0.15
C ALA A 256 -11.90 -9.03 0.39
N VAL A 257 -11.36 -8.03 -0.30
CA VAL A 257 -10.23 -7.26 0.23
C VAL A 257 -10.74 -6.33 1.33
N THR A 258 -10.33 -6.61 2.56
CA THR A 258 -10.77 -5.94 3.79
C THR A 258 -9.73 -4.94 4.27
N GLY A 259 -8.45 -5.26 4.06
CA GLY A 259 -7.33 -4.43 4.46
C GLY A 259 -6.29 -4.28 3.35
N ILE A 260 -5.46 -3.24 3.48
CA ILE A 260 -4.23 -3.05 2.70
C ILE A 260 -3.08 -3.06 3.69
N VAL A 261 -2.06 -3.89 3.48
CA VAL A 261 -0.86 -3.93 4.34
C VAL A 261 -0.23 -2.52 4.36
N SER A 262 -0.18 -1.90 5.54
CA SER A 262 0.33 -0.55 5.75
C SER A 262 1.64 -0.61 6.56
N VAL A 263 1.84 0.29 7.52
CA VAL A 263 3.07 0.36 8.33
C VAL A 263 3.08 -0.66 9.47
N GLY A 264 4.27 -0.99 9.97
CA GLY A 264 4.48 -1.58 11.28
C GLY A 264 5.76 -1.00 11.89
N LEU A 265 5.89 -1.02 13.23
CA LEU A 265 7.15 -0.68 13.90
C LEU A 265 8.24 -1.74 13.67
N GLY A 266 7.81 -2.92 13.22
CA GLY A 266 8.57 -4.09 12.86
C GLY A 266 7.57 -5.20 12.52
N CYS A 267 8.02 -6.27 11.87
CA CYS A 267 7.15 -7.41 11.56
C CYS A 267 7.05 -8.33 12.77
N ALA A 268 5.85 -8.79 13.10
CA ALA A 268 5.60 -9.78 14.16
C ALA A 268 6.11 -9.37 15.55
N LEU A 269 5.92 -8.11 15.94
CA LEU A 269 6.26 -7.63 17.28
C LEU A 269 5.13 -8.01 18.27
N GLU A 270 5.50 -8.67 19.37
CA GLU A 270 4.55 -9.21 20.36
C GLU A 270 3.55 -8.17 20.88
N ASP A 271 4.03 -6.95 21.14
CA ASP A 271 3.23 -5.85 21.70
C ASP A 271 2.61 -4.92 20.64
N TYR A 272 2.89 -5.13 19.35
CA TYR A 272 2.49 -4.20 18.28
C TYR A 272 1.82 -4.97 17.12
N PRO A 273 0.48 -4.95 17.03
CA PRO A 273 -0.23 -5.64 15.96
C PRO A 273 0.02 -4.98 14.60
N GLY A 274 0.09 -5.78 13.53
CA GLY A 274 0.23 -5.28 12.16
C GLY A 274 -0.90 -4.32 11.78
N VAL A 275 -0.54 -3.22 11.12
CA VAL A 275 -1.47 -2.12 10.80
C VAL A 275 -1.87 -2.20 9.34
N TYR A 276 -3.18 -2.12 9.08
CA TYR A 276 -3.76 -2.21 7.75
C TYR A 276 -4.73 -1.05 7.53
N THR A 277 -4.79 -0.54 6.30
CA THR A 277 -5.82 0.44 5.92
C THR A 277 -7.16 -0.27 5.75
N ARG A 278 -8.21 0.18 6.45
CA ARG A 278 -9.57 -0.39 6.41
C ARG A 278 -10.28 -0.04 5.09
N VAL A 279 -10.32 -0.97 4.13
CA VAL A 279 -10.83 -0.73 2.77
C VAL A 279 -12.28 -0.24 2.77
N ALA A 280 -13.11 -0.76 3.67
CA ALA A 280 -14.54 -0.42 3.77
C ALA A 280 -14.79 1.09 3.94
N ASN A 281 -13.87 1.82 4.57
CA ASN A 281 -13.99 3.28 4.75
C ASN A 281 -13.68 4.07 3.47
N PHE A 282 -12.96 3.46 2.53
CA PHE A 282 -12.52 4.12 1.29
C PHE A 282 -13.32 3.70 0.05
N ARG A 283 -14.27 2.77 0.17
CA ARG A 283 -15.06 2.25 -0.97
C ARG A 283 -15.66 3.35 -1.84
N GLN A 284 -16.23 4.39 -1.23
CA GLN A 284 -16.84 5.48 -1.99
C GLN A 284 -15.79 6.20 -2.86
N TRP A 285 -14.63 6.50 -2.29
CA TRP A 285 -13.51 7.10 -3.04
C TRP A 285 -13.00 6.16 -4.14
N ILE A 286 -12.85 4.86 -3.83
CA ILE A 286 -12.39 3.86 -4.81
C ILE A 286 -13.36 3.80 -6.00
N MET A 287 -14.65 3.61 -5.73
CA MET A 287 -15.68 3.50 -6.76
C MET A 287 -15.84 4.81 -7.54
N GLN A 288 -15.73 5.97 -6.87
CA GLN A 288 -15.76 7.26 -7.55
C GLN A 288 -14.61 7.35 -8.58
N LYS A 289 -13.38 6.95 -8.23
CA LYS A 289 -12.26 6.94 -9.16
C LYS A 289 -12.53 5.99 -10.34
N ILE A 290 -12.84 4.73 -10.07
CA ILE A 290 -13.11 3.73 -11.11
C ILE A 290 -14.21 4.23 -12.08
N ASN A 291 -15.37 4.60 -11.55
CA ASN A 291 -16.53 5.00 -12.36
C ASN A 291 -16.29 6.29 -13.18
N THR A 292 -15.60 7.30 -12.60
CA THR A 292 -15.36 8.57 -13.31
C THR A 292 -14.55 8.34 -14.58
N TYR A 293 -13.54 7.47 -14.52
CA TYR A 293 -12.69 7.18 -15.66
C TYR A 293 -13.36 6.25 -16.66
N ASP A 294 -14.09 5.23 -16.21
CA ASP A 294 -14.80 4.32 -17.11
C ASP A 294 -15.90 5.06 -17.89
N ALA A 295 -16.64 5.95 -17.24
CA ALA A 295 -17.60 6.83 -17.91
C ALA A 295 -16.90 7.77 -18.92
N GLY A 296 -15.76 8.35 -18.56
CA GLY A 296 -14.95 9.17 -19.46
C GLY A 296 -14.45 8.41 -20.69
N GLN A 297 -14.09 7.12 -20.54
CA GLN A 297 -13.71 6.25 -21.64
C GLN A 297 -14.89 5.95 -22.58
N VAL A 298 -16.08 5.69 -22.05
CA VAL A 298 -17.29 5.48 -22.86
C VAL A 298 -17.62 6.73 -23.67
N VAL A 299 -17.58 7.92 -23.05
CA VAL A 299 -17.82 9.19 -23.74
C VAL A 299 -16.77 9.43 -24.83
N TYR A 300 -15.49 9.21 -24.52
CA TYR A 300 -14.41 9.39 -25.49
C TYR A 300 -14.55 8.43 -26.68
N ARG A 301 -14.82 7.13 -26.44
CA ARG A 301 -15.07 6.14 -27.49
C ARG A 301 -16.24 6.55 -28.37
N ASN A 302 -17.36 6.97 -27.78
CA ASN A 302 -18.54 7.44 -28.52
C ASN A 302 -18.21 8.66 -29.40
N ILE A 303 -17.42 9.62 -28.90
CA ILE A 303 -17.00 10.79 -29.68
C ILE A 303 -16.07 10.40 -30.84
N VAL A 304 -15.11 9.50 -30.60
CA VAL A 304 -14.18 9.02 -31.63
C VAL A 304 -14.92 8.22 -32.70
N GLU A 305 -15.81 7.31 -32.31
CA GLU A 305 -16.68 6.57 -33.24
C GLU A 305 -17.58 7.52 -34.04
N TYR A 306 -18.18 8.52 -33.39
CA TYR A 306 -18.96 9.55 -34.06
C TYR A 306 -18.11 10.32 -35.07
N ARG A 307 -16.89 10.77 -34.70
CA ARG A 307 -15.98 11.45 -35.63
C ARG A 307 -15.52 10.55 -36.78
N MET A 308 -15.28 9.26 -36.54
CA MET A 308 -14.91 8.30 -37.58
C MET A 308 -16.07 8.03 -38.55
N THR A 309 -17.30 7.89 -38.04
CA THR A 309 -18.49 7.70 -38.88
C THR A 309 -18.86 8.96 -39.64
N PHE A 310 -18.77 10.14 -39.03
CA PHE A 310 -18.99 11.43 -39.69
C PHE A 310 -17.90 11.73 -40.73
N GLY A 311 -16.63 11.50 -40.39
CA GLY A 311 -15.49 11.66 -41.29
C GLY A 311 -15.49 10.69 -42.47
N LYS A 312 -16.10 9.50 -42.32
CA LYS A 312 -16.32 8.57 -43.44
C LYS A 312 -17.50 8.99 -44.32
N LYS A 313 -18.57 9.58 -43.76
CA LYS A 313 -19.73 10.07 -44.54
C LYS A 313 -19.46 11.36 -45.32
N HIS A 314 -18.49 12.17 -44.90
CA HIS A 314 -18.20 13.47 -45.53
C HIS A 314 -16.90 13.53 -46.36
N LYS A 315 -16.22 12.40 -46.60
CA LYS A 315 -15.07 12.33 -47.53
C LYS A 315 -15.43 12.45 -49.03
N GLY A 316 -16.68 12.77 -49.35
CA GLY A 316 -17.18 12.86 -50.73
C GLY A 316 -17.86 14.17 -51.12
N VAL A 317 -17.89 15.21 -50.28
CA VAL A 317 -18.55 16.48 -50.64
C VAL A 317 -17.67 17.66 -50.28
N VAL A 318 -16.80 18.03 -51.23
CA VAL A 318 -16.33 19.41 -51.35
C VAL A 318 -17.24 20.07 -52.38
N GLU A 319 -18.39 20.58 -51.94
CA GLU A 319 -19.16 21.55 -52.71
C GLU A 319 -19.39 22.80 -51.85
N LYS A 320 -19.10 23.95 -52.46
CA LYS A 320 -19.41 25.29 -51.95
C LYS A 320 -20.93 25.49 -51.91
N VAL A 321 -21.33 26.62 -51.29
CA VAL A 321 -22.71 27.14 -51.07
C VAL A 321 -23.27 26.65 -49.73
N GLY A 322 -23.83 27.45 -48.81
CA GLY A 322 -24.21 28.85 -48.75
C GLY A 322 -25.32 28.95 -47.68
N GLN A 323 -25.23 29.94 -46.78
CA GLN A 323 -26.23 30.36 -45.78
C GLN A 323 -26.78 29.35 -44.75
N ASN A 324 -26.75 29.81 -43.49
CA ASN A 324 -27.44 29.35 -42.27
C ASN A 324 -28.74 28.54 -42.47
N PRO A 325 -29.02 27.58 -41.56
CA PRO A 325 -29.84 27.97 -40.41
C PRO A 325 -29.29 27.50 -39.05
N SER A 326 -29.51 28.36 -38.09
CA SER A 326 -29.41 28.21 -36.64
C SER A 326 -29.88 26.86 -36.10
N PHE A 327 -29.03 26.22 -35.28
CA PHE A 327 -29.45 25.24 -34.27
C PHE A 327 -29.13 25.79 -32.88
N SER A 328 -30.19 26.02 -32.11
CA SER A 328 -30.16 26.40 -30.70
C SER A 328 -29.71 25.21 -29.86
N LEU A 329 -28.56 25.34 -29.19
CA LEU A 329 -28.17 24.49 -28.07
C LEU A 329 -28.71 25.14 -26.79
N ALA A 330 -29.78 24.57 -26.24
CA ALA A 330 -30.27 24.93 -24.93
C ALA A 330 -29.28 24.43 -23.87
N VAL A 331 -28.49 25.35 -23.33
CA VAL A 331 -27.71 25.16 -22.11
C VAL A 331 -28.63 25.50 -20.92
N PRO A 332 -28.79 24.65 -19.90
CA PRO A 332 -29.51 25.05 -18.70
C PRO A 332 -28.64 26.04 -17.92
N HIS A 333 -29.09 27.30 -17.83
CA HIS A 333 -28.54 28.28 -16.92
C HIS A 333 -28.97 27.92 -15.49
N GLY A 334 -28.00 27.48 -14.67
CA GLY A 334 -28.03 27.65 -13.23
C GLY A 334 -27.35 28.98 -12.89
N GLU A 335 -28.06 29.83 -12.15
CA GLU A 335 -27.61 31.15 -11.71
C GLU A 335 -26.34 31.06 -10.83
N PHE A 336 -25.30 31.78 -11.21
CA PHE A 336 -24.27 32.27 -10.29
C PHE A 336 -24.16 33.78 -10.50
N THR A 337 -24.71 34.54 -9.57
CA THR A 337 -24.46 35.97 -9.41
C THR A 337 -23.37 36.14 -8.34
N GLY A 338 -22.39 37.01 -8.59
CA GLY A 338 -21.47 37.47 -7.53
C GLY A 338 -20.04 37.78 -7.95
N THR A 339 -19.89 38.90 -8.65
CA THR A 339 -18.72 39.81 -8.76
C THR A 339 -17.56 39.67 -7.77
N TRP A 340 -16.31 39.77 -8.28
CA TRP A 340 -15.25 40.62 -7.69
C TRP A 340 -14.39 41.27 -8.79
N PHE A 341 -14.07 42.54 -8.55
CA PHE A 341 -13.36 43.48 -9.40
C PHE A 341 -11.85 43.21 -9.52
N SER A 342 -11.28 43.73 -10.62
CA SER A 342 -9.90 44.19 -10.89
C SER A 342 -8.78 43.86 -9.92
#